data_AF-A0A843BM98-F1
#
_entry.id   AF-A0A843BM98-F1
#
_cell.length_a   1.000
_cell.length_b   1.000
_cell.length_c   1.000
_cell.angle_alpha   90.00
_cell.angle_beta   90.00
_cell.angle_gamma   90.00
#
_symmetry.space_group_name_H-M   'P 1'
#
loop_
_entity.id
_entity.type
_entity.pdbx_description
1 polymer ?
#
loop_
_entity_poly.entity_id
_entity_poly.type
_entity_poly.pdbx_seq_one_letter_code
_entity_poly.pdbx_strand_id
1 'polypeptide(L)'
;MIRPSQFILVYGPGAILEGRRGPRIIPGLREGLLRGDVNPEDFEISDGGMLKAALDGKRIFKMPSKEMMKTEGVERPYRTAPFPRWRMCVNTSGHEGAYLLYYDRNPQGGPCPACGVGNPGATRFVRACPDGHMDEVDWYRLVHRGDECGGTARSGLPRALSGNDDTFYYRSGGPISSVVLECPRCGAKEGLGTAYGRPWPCSGRNPESEPPGSGKARRPGCSKNSRIIHRQASNLRMPVVETHFTTGPHVTGVHVCMKGGAVRAALFAPGRDPPGTREDALKTFEWLHEQGQLSADQMYDIRRSSWEVLKDAIDGARKKPEGGFGDMISGEFRGLLDAAENGAPPEGRSDSGQALFEVERNSTRGTILLGRELRVTPVRRLRTITAQTGFRRMIASGEAAGGPRSDGDGPEEAEEVDIGFDRNGHRWYPGVEFLGEGLFITAGNDVVRDSKAAREWRRTAKDGYSPHVSQHGLFRELDPAFVWWHTLAHALTRAVGEHAGYSSTSIRERVYVEGRRGGILLYATQPGNDGTLGGLISLAPHMDRILPAAMEEVLVCSGDPLCRRQEFKPGDLNGAACYGCLMNSETSCEHRNMWLDRHVLLDDPQ
;
A
#
# COMPACT_ATOMS: atom_id res chain seq x y z
N MET A 1 -2.07 18.62 -5.38
CA MET A 1 -2.84 18.13 -4.21
C MET A 1 -2.85 16.61 -4.31
N ILE A 2 -2.57 15.92 -3.20
CA ILE A 2 -2.53 14.45 -3.17
C ILE A 2 -3.98 13.95 -3.21
N ARG A 3 -4.28 12.98 -4.09
CA ARG A 3 -5.60 12.33 -4.08
C ARG A 3 -5.70 11.40 -2.87
N PRO A 4 -6.89 11.20 -2.27
CA PRO A 4 -7.08 10.28 -1.14
C PRO A 4 -6.47 8.88 -1.37
N SER A 5 -6.67 8.29 -2.55
CA SER A 5 -6.07 6.99 -2.91
C SER A 5 -4.54 7.01 -2.89
N GLN A 6 -3.95 8.08 -3.43
CA GLN A 6 -2.50 8.24 -3.45
C GLN A 6 -1.95 8.43 -2.04
N PHE A 7 -2.70 9.06 -1.13
CA PHE A 7 -2.29 9.18 0.27
C PHE A 7 -2.22 7.81 0.94
N ILE A 8 -3.24 6.96 0.78
CA ILE A 8 -3.27 5.60 1.34
C ILE A 8 -2.14 4.72 0.79
N LEU A 9 -1.89 4.79 -0.52
CA LEU A 9 -1.05 3.81 -1.22
C LEU A 9 0.40 4.25 -1.46
N VAL A 10 0.69 5.55 -1.48
CA VAL A 10 2.01 6.03 -1.94
C VAL A 10 2.56 7.15 -1.06
N TYR A 11 1.75 8.17 -0.82
CA TYR A 11 2.15 9.45 -0.24
C TYR A 11 1.57 9.68 1.16
N GLY A 12 1.43 8.62 1.94
CA GLY A 12 0.99 8.66 3.34
C GLY A 12 2.13 9.07 4.30
N PRO A 13 1.92 8.99 5.62
CA PRO A 13 2.93 9.29 6.62
C PRO A 13 4.27 8.59 6.35
N GLY A 14 5.38 9.30 6.53
CA GLY A 14 6.74 8.79 6.26
C GLY A 14 7.19 8.87 4.80
N ALA A 15 6.29 9.22 3.86
CA ALA A 15 6.63 9.36 2.44
C ALA A 15 7.35 10.68 2.16
N ILE A 16 8.25 10.66 1.17
CA ILE A 16 8.96 11.85 0.68
C ILE A 16 8.33 12.27 -0.65
N LEU A 17 7.75 13.47 -0.68
CA LEU A 17 7.21 14.10 -1.87
C LEU A 17 8.25 14.97 -2.56
N GLU A 18 8.41 14.78 -3.86
CA GLU A 18 9.16 15.71 -4.70
C GLU A 18 8.29 16.90 -5.12
N GLY A 19 8.81 18.11 -4.95
CA GLY A 19 8.11 19.34 -5.33
C GLY A 19 9.04 20.40 -5.88
N ARG A 20 8.47 21.45 -6.49
CA ARG A 20 9.23 22.55 -7.11
C ARG A 20 10.20 23.27 -6.15
N ARG A 21 9.92 23.22 -4.85
CA ARG A 21 10.75 23.82 -3.77
C ARG A 21 11.63 22.81 -3.04
N GLY A 22 11.86 21.65 -3.66
CA GLY A 22 12.59 20.52 -3.08
C GLY A 22 11.69 19.49 -2.40
N PRO A 23 12.29 18.38 -1.94
CA PRO A 23 11.59 17.27 -1.32
C PRO A 23 11.04 17.62 0.06
N ARG A 24 9.91 17.01 0.41
CA ARG A 24 9.24 17.22 1.69
C ARG A 24 8.68 15.90 2.21
N ILE A 25 8.87 15.63 3.50
CA ILE A 25 8.27 14.47 4.16
C ILE A 25 6.82 14.76 4.57
N ILE A 26 5.97 13.73 4.47
CA ILE A 26 4.62 13.68 5.03
C ILE A 26 4.70 13.28 6.50
N PRO A 27 4.25 14.13 7.44
CA PRO A 27 4.19 13.81 8.85
C PRO A 27 3.14 12.73 9.16
N GLY A 28 3.17 12.23 10.40
CA GLY A 28 2.10 11.43 11.00
C GLY A 28 0.75 12.15 10.94
N LEU A 29 -0.33 11.39 11.09
CA LEU A 29 -1.69 11.93 10.98
C LEU A 29 -1.94 13.04 11.99
N ARG A 30 -1.43 12.90 13.22
CA ARG A 30 -1.55 13.92 14.28
C ARG A 30 -0.76 15.19 13.97
N GLU A 31 0.46 15.06 13.48
CA GLU A 31 1.39 16.17 13.23
C GLU A 31 1.07 16.90 11.93
N GLY A 32 0.49 16.18 10.97
CA GLY A 32 0.27 16.61 9.60
C GLY A 32 -1.18 17.02 9.32
N LEU A 33 -2.05 16.02 9.26
CA LEU A 33 -3.43 16.13 8.76
C LEU A 33 -4.41 16.68 9.80
N LEU A 34 -4.28 16.23 11.05
CA LEU A 34 -5.25 16.49 12.13
C LEU A 34 -4.88 17.68 13.01
N ARG A 35 -3.91 18.51 12.59
CA ARG A 35 -3.64 19.81 13.21
C ARG A 35 -4.65 20.86 12.73
N GLY A 36 -5.92 20.74 13.12
CA GLY A 36 -7.03 21.64 12.75
C GLY A 36 -8.43 21.04 12.94
N ASP A 37 -9.38 21.56 12.14
CA ASP A 37 -10.86 21.38 12.22
C ASP A 37 -11.41 20.02 11.72
N VAL A 38 -10.55 19.04 11.42
CA VAL A 38 -11.00 17.73 10.89
C VAL A 38 -11.22 16.76 12.04
N ASN A 39 -12.47 16.49 12.38
CA ASN A 39 -12.84 15.44 13.34
C ASN A 39 -13.01 14.09 12.61
N PRO A 40 -12.21 13.06 12.90
CA PRO A 40 -12.29 11.77 12.18
C PRO A 40 -13.64 11.06 12.33
N GLU A 41 -14.40 11.36 13.38
CA GLU A 41 -15.75 10.82 13.59
C GLU A 41 -16.74 11.28 12.50
N ASP A 42 -16.59 12.51 12.03
CA ASP A 42 -17.43 13.09 10.96
C ASP A 42 -17.18 12.40 9.61
N PHE A 43 -16.04 11.69 9.48
CA PHE A 43 -15.62 10.99 8.28
C PHE A 43 -15.55 9.47 8.47
N GLU A 44 -16.14 8.90 9.52
CA GLU A 44 -16.03 7.45 9.75
C GLU A 44 -16.59 6.64 8.57
N ILE A 45 -15.78 5.72 8.04
CA ILE A 45 -16.26 4.74 7.08
C ILE A 45 -17.04 3.71 7.87
N SER A 46 -18.36 3.80 7.78
CA SER A 46 -19.25 2.75 8.23
C SER A 46 -19.12 1.59 7.26
N ASP A 47 -18.66 0.45 7.76
CA ASP A 47 -18.59 -0.76 6.98
C ASP A 47 -19.15 -1.92 7.78
N GLY A 48 -19.54 -2.97 7.04
CA GLY A 48 -20.02 -4.28 7.43
C GLY A 48 -19.45 -4.90 8.70
N GLY A 49 -18.32 -4.39 9.16
CA GLY A 49 -17.64 -4.67 10.39
C GLY A 49 -16.65 -5.81 10.27
N MET A 50 -16.56 -6.48 9.12
CA MET A 50 -15.50 -7.47 8.86
C MET A 50 -14.12 -6.82 8.79
N LEU A 51 -13.96 -5.69 8.07
CA LEU A 51 -12.69 -4.96 8.09
C LEU A 51 -12.37 -4.42 9.50
N LYS A 52 -13.39 -3.93 10.21
CA LYS A 52 -13.24 -3.49 11.61
C LYS A 52 -12.84 -4.65 12.54
N ALA A 53 -13.39 -5.84 12.34
CA ALA A 53 -13.03 -7.05 13.10
C ALA A 53 -11.62 -7.55 12.75
N ALA A 54 -11.26 -7.55 11.47
CA ALA A 54 -9.90 -7.84 11.01
C ALA A 54 -8.87 -6.86 11.59
N LEU A 55 -9.28 -5.61 11.84
CA LEU A 55 -8.48 -4.60 12.51
C LEU A 55 -8.63 -4.59 14.05
N ASP A 56 -9.22 -5.62 14.67
CA ASP A 56 -9.40 -5.72 16.12
C ASP A 56 -10.19 -4.53 16.72
N GLY A 57 -11.31 -4.19 16.09
CA GLY A 57 -12.21 -3.12 16.54
C GLY A 57 -11.76 -1.70 16.22
N LYS A 58 -10.57 -1.52 15.63
CA LYS A 58 -10.02 -0.19 15.27
C LYS A 58 -10.86 0.48 14.19
N ARG A 59 -11.00 1.80 14.27
CA ARG A 59 -11.90 2.59 13.42
C ARG A 59 -11.18 3.12 12.19
N ILE A 60 -11.95 3.38 11.12
CA ILE A 60 -11.42 3.88 9.86
C ILE A 60 -12.13 5.19 9.55
N PHE A 61 -11.36 6.24 9.24
CA PHE A 61 -11.93 7.49 8.74
C PHE A 61 -11.58 7.66 7.27
N LYS A 62 -12.55 8.15 6.50
CA LYS A 62 -12.42 8.47 5.09
C LYS A 62 -11.51 9.67 4.94
N MET A 63 -10.46 9.51 4.13
CA MET A 63 -9.60 10.61 3.75
C MET A 63 -10.43 11.70 3.04
N PRO A 64 -10.48 12.94 3.55
CA PRO A 64 -11.38 13.94 3.01
C PRO A 64 -10.97 14.34 1.58
N SER A 65 -11.96 14.57 0.70
CA SER A 65 -11.72 15.04 -0.66
C SER A 65 -11.42 16.54 -0.69
N LYS A 66 -10.94 17.04 -1.83
CA LYS A 66 -10.71 18.48 -2.03
C LYS A 66 -12.00 19.28 -1.86
N GLU A 67 -13.10 18.74 -2.37
CA GLU A 67 -14.43 19.33 -2.33
C GLU A 67 -14.92 19.42 -0.88
N MET A 68 -14.81 18.31 -0.13
CA MET A 68 -15.14 18.28 1.30
C MET A 68 -14.34 19.33 2.07
N MET A 69 -13.02 19.38 1.84
CA MET A 69 -12.14 20.33 2.53
C MET A 69 -12.44 21.79 2.15
N LYS A 70 -12.85 22.06 0.91
CA LYS A 70 -13.27 23.41 0.48
C LYS A 70 -14.52 23.87 1.21
N THR A 71 -15.50 22.99 1.36
CA THR A 71 -16.75 23.29 2.09
C THR A 71 -16.46 23.67 3.54
N GLU A 72 -15.47 23.02 4.15
CA GLU A 72 -14.98 23.30 5.51
C GLU A 72 -13.96 24.45 5.59
N GLY A 73 -13.68 25.17 4.50
CA GLY A 73 -12.71 26.28 4.48
C GLY A 73 -11.23 25.88 4.61
N VAL A 74 -10.90 24.59 4.45
CA VAL A 74 -9.55 24.06 4.60
C VAL A 74 -8.79 24.05 3.26
N GLU A 75 -7.93 25.05 3.03
CA GLU A 75 -7.15 25.14 1.77
C GLU A 75 -5.93 24.20 1.70
N ARG A 76 -5.33 23.85 2.86
CA ARG A 76 -4.04 23.13 2.95
C ARG A 76 -4.08 22.01 3.99
N PRO A 77 -4.75 20.90 3.69
CA PRO A 77 -4.98 19.81 4.65
C PRO A 77 -3.70 19.05 5.04
N TYR A 78 -2.79 18.86 4.09
CA TYR A 78 -1.58 18.07 4.29
C TYR A 78 -0.41 19.00 4.62
N ARG A 79 -0.08 19.14 5.91
CA ARG A 79 1.18 19.78 6.31
C ARG A 79 2.35 18.88 5.92
N THR A 80 3.47 19.49 5.53
CA THR A 80 4.69 18.79 5.12
C THR A 80 5.91 19.53 5.64
N ALA A 81 7.02 18.81 5.87
CA ALA A 81 8.28 19.39 6.32
C ALA A 81 9.39 19.17 5.27
N PRO A 82 10.32 20.13 5.04
CA PRO A 82 11.46 19.90 4.17
C PRO A 82 12.32 18.75 4.69
N PHE A 83 12.60 17.76 3.84
CA PHE A 83 13.45 16.62 4.18
C PHE A 83 13.91 15.89 2.89
N PRO A 84 15.21 15.60 2.72
CA PRO A 84 16.32 16.05 3.56
C PRO A 84 16.55 17.57 3.43
N ARG A 85 17.21 18.15 4.42
CA ARG A 85 17.68 19.55 4.48
C ARG A 85 19.07 19.74 3.91
N TRP A 86 19.86 18.67 3.78
CA TRP A 86 21.09 18.70 3.00
C TRP A 86 20.80 19.02 1.52
N ARG A 87 21.50 20.02 1.00
CA ARG A 87 21.37 20.57 -0.35
C ARG A 87 22.64 20.35 -1.16
N MET A 88 22.49 20.31 -2.47
CA MET A 88 23.56 20.16 -3.46
C MET A 88 23.48 21.30 -4.47
N CYS A 89 24.49 22.15 -4.51
CA CYS A 89 24.66 23.14 -5.55
C CYS A 89 25.51 22.55 -6.68
N VAL A 90 24.94 22.53 -7.89
CA VAL A 90 25.59 21.98 -9.08
C VAL A 90 26.42 23.01 -9.87
N ASN A 91 26.53 24.24 -9.36
CA ASN A 91 27.26 25.32 -10.00
C ASN A 91 28.78 25.19 -9.80
N THR A 92 29.45 24.43 -10.65
CA THR A 92 30.87 24.10 -10.51
C THR A 92 31.82 25.30 -10.64
N SER A 93 31.43 26.34 -11.40
CA SER A 93 32.24 27.56 -11.55
C SER A 93 32.35 28.33 -10.23
N GLY A 94 31.35 28.24 -9.35
CA GLY A 94 31.37 28.84 -8.03
C GLY A 94 32.09 28.02 -6.95
N HIS A 95 32.61 26.83 -7.29
CA HIS A 95 33.00 25.79 -6.32
C HIS A 95 34.26 25.01 -6.75
N GLU A 96 35.27 25.67 -7.32
CA GLU A 96 36.56 25.04 -7.70
C GLU A 96 36.38 23.77 -8.58
N GLY A 97 35.41 23.80 -9.50
CA GLY A 97 35.11 22.67 -10.39
C GLY A 97 34.36 21.51 -9.74
N ALA A 98 33.96 21.61 -8.47
CA ALA A 98 33.18 20.60 -7.74
C ALA A 98 31.70 21.00 -7.59
N TYR A 99 30.85 20.07 -7.18
CA TYR A 99 29.56 20.43 -6.60
C TYR A 99 29.73 20.77 -5.11
N LEU A 100 28.80 21.53 -4.54
CA LEU A 100 28.82 21.87 -3.11
C LEU A 100 27.67 21.19 -2.39
N LEU A 101 27.99 20.33 -1.43
CA LEU A 101 27.03 19.71 -0.51
C LEU A 101 27.02 20.50 0.81
N TYR A 102 25.86 20.97 1.26
CA TYR A 102 25.76 21.77 2.49
C TYR A 102 24.43 21.57 3.21
N TYR A 103 24.41 21.79 4.53
CA TYR A 103 23.16 21.74 5.31
C TYR A 103 22.42 23.08 5.29
N ASP A 104 21.19 23.09 4.79
CA ASP A 104 20.39 24.31 4.73
C ASP A 104 19.64 24.54 6.05
N ARG A 105 20.14 25.51 6.85
CA ARG A 105 19.54 25.93 8.12
C ARG A 105 18.27 26.78 7.96
N ASN A 106 17.94 27.21 6.73
CA ASN A 106 16.66 27.88 6.43
C ASN A 106 15.55 26.84 6.13
N PRO A 107 14.50 26.72 6.96
CA PRO A 107 13.39 25.78 6.71
C PRO A 107 12.59 26.09 5.44
N GLN A 108 12.61 27.33 4.95
CA GLN A 108 11.92 27.73 3.72
C GLN A 108 12.75 27.46 2.45
N GLY A 109 14.02 27.07 2.62
CA GLY A 109 15.00 26.97 1.54
C GLY A 109 15.71 28.29 1.30
N GLY A 110 17.03 28.22 1.05
CA GLY A 110 17.85 29.39 0.73
C GLY A 110 18.67 29.23 -0.57
N PRO A 111 19.25 30.33 -1.09
CA PRO A 111 20.27 30.24 -2.12
C PRO A 111 21.51 29.50 -1.60
N CYS A 112 22.36 29.02 -2.51
CA CYS A 112 23.65 28.48 -2.18
C CYS A 112 24.44 29.51 -1.36
N PRO A 113 24.95 29.16 -0.17
CA PRO A 113 25.60 30.13 0.70
C PRO A 113 26.99 30.56 0.19
N ALA A 114 27.57 29.83 -0.78
CA ALA A 114 28.87 30.16 -1.37
C ALA A 114 28.77 30.96 -2.68
N CYS A 115 27.84 30.63 -3.59
CA CYS A 115 27.76 31.25 -4.91
C CYS A 115 26.45 32.00 -5.19
N GLY A 116 25.50 32.02 -4.25
CA GLY A 116 24.24 32.77 -4.38
C GLY A 116 23.20 32.17 -5.32
N VAL A 117 23.50 31.05 -6.01
CA VAL A 117 22.55 30.37 -6.89
C VAL A 117 21.28 29.99 -6.14
N GLY A 118 20.12 30.39 -6.66
CA GLY A 118 18.82 30.16 -6.04
C GLY A 118 18.36 28.71 -6.08
N ASN A 119 17.67 28.28 -5.02
CA ASN A 119 17.01 26.98 -4.87
C ASN A 119 17.84 25.74 -5.29
N PRO A 120 19.03 25.49 -4.69
CA PRO A 120 19.77 24.27 -4.95
C PRO A 120 18.97 22.99 -4.64
N GLY A 121 19.23 21.93 -5.40
CA GLY A 121 18.59 20.63 -5.22
C GLY A 121 18.87 20.05 -3.83
N ALA A 122 18.00 19.17 -3.32
CA ALA A 122 18.32 18.42 -2.12
C ALA A 122 19.23 17.23 -2.44
N THR A 123 19.95 16.72 -1.45
CA THR A 123 20.68 15.46 -1.60
C THR A 123 19.70 14.33 -1.92
N ARG A 124 20.14 13.39 -2.78
CA ARG A 124 19.34 12.22 -3.18
C ARG A 124 19.41 11.06 -2.18
N PHE A 125 20.16 11.22 -1.08
CA PHE A 125 20.47 10.17 -0.13
C PHE A 125 19.93 10.47 1.27
N VAL A 126 19.40 9.43 1.90
CA VAL A 126 18.98 9.41 3.31
C VAL A 126 19.53 8.14 3.95
N ARG A 127 19.37 8.00 5.27
CA ARG A 127 19.62 6.74 5.99
C ARG A 127 18.31 6.19 6.53
N ALA A 128 18.15 4.87 6.48
CA ALA A 128 17.01 4.18 7.09
C ALA A 128 17.46 2.84 7.68
N CYS A 129 16.70 2.29 8.62
CA CYS A 129 16.96 0.98 9.22
C CYS A 129 15.72 0.07 9.20
N PRO A 130 15.88 -1.24 9.46
CA PRO A 130 14.78 -2.20 9.53
C PRO A 130 13.71 -1.86 10.59
N ASP A 131 14.09 -1.26 11.73
CA ASP A 131 13.14 -0.80 12.77
C ASP A 131 12.23 0.38 12.34
N GLY A 132 12.26 0.78 11.07
CA GLY A 132 11.39 1.82 10.53
C GLY A 132 11.91 3.25 10.67
N HIS A 133 13.09 3.46 11.27
CA HIS A 133 13.68 4.79 11.42
C HIS A 133 14.23 5.35 10.11
N MET A 134 14.26 6.69 10.00
CA MET A 134 14.84 7.42 8.89
C MET A 134 15.56 8.70 9.35
N ASP A 135 16.73 8.98 8.82
CA ASP A 135 17.44 10.23 9.08
C ASP A 135 18.19 10.68 7.84
N GLU A 136 18.78 11.86 7.92
CA GLU A 136 19.71 12.33 6.91
C GLU A 136 21.05 11.59 7.03
N VAL A 137 21.82 11.56 5.95
CA VAL A 137 23.20 11.10 6.01
C VAL A 137 23.99 12.08 6.87
N ASP A 138 24.72 11.57 7.85
CA ASP A 138 25.65 12.35 8.64
C ASP A 138 26.95 12.52 7.83
N TRP A 139 26.94 13.49 6.92
CA TRP A 139 28.06 13.73 6.00
C TRP A 139 29.34 14.14 6.72
N TYR A 140 29.21 14.85 7.85
CA TYR A 140 30.36 15.22 8.66
C TYR A 140 31.04 14.00 9.24
N ARG A 141 30.29 13.12 9.92
CA ARG A 141 30.83 11.87 10.46
C ARG A 141 31.33 10.93 9.37
N LEU A 142 30.72 10.97 8.19
CA LEU A 142 31.20 10.21 7.03
C LEU A 142 32.60 10.66 6.61
N VAL A 143 32.80 11.96 6.36
CA VAL A 143 34.07 12.50 5.85
C VAL A 143 35.19 12.45 6.89
N HIS A 144 34.86 12.69 8.16
CA HIS A 144 35.83 12.73 9.26
C HIS A 144 35.93 11.42 10.04
N ARG A 145 35.17 10.39 9.67
CA ARG A 145 35.14 9.08 10.36
C ARG A 145 34.83 9.14 11.86
N GLY A 146 34.24 10.24 12.34
CA GLY A 146 33.94 10.49 13.74
C GLY A 146 34.94 11.40 14.46
N ASP A 147 36.04 11.79 13.80
CA ASP A 147 37.05 12.68 14.36
C ASP A 147 36.63 14.16 14.29
N GLU A 148 37.24 14.98 15.13
CA GLU A 148 37.09 16.44 15.06
C GLU A 148 37.84 17.04 13.86
N CYS A 149 37.26 18.05 13.23
CA CYS A 149 37.88 18.74 12.11
C CYS A 149 39.03 19.63 12.60
N GLY A 150 40.26 19.14 12.49
CA GLY A 150 41.48 19.89 12.84
C GLY A 150 41.85 21.04 11.89
N GLY A 151 41.03 21.33 10.87
CA GLY A 151 41.33 22.35 9.86
C GLY A 151 40.84 23.74 10.26
N THR A 152 41.70 24.76 10.15
CA THR A 152 41.25 26.16 10.18
C THR A 152 40.65 26.56 8.84
N ALA A 153 39.85 27.63 8.81
CA ALA A 153 39.37 28.21 7.56
C ALA A 153 40.54 28.55 6.62
N ARG A 154 40.62 27.94 5.44
CA ARG A 154 41.60 28.35 4.42
C ARG A 154 41.35 29.81 4.01
N SER A 155 42.42 30.59 3.87
CA SER A 155 42.35 31.95 3.33
C SER A 155 41.78 31.93 1.91
N GLY A 156 40.72 32.69 1.64
CA GLY A 156 40.07 32.77 0.32
C GLY A 156 38.79 31.96 0.15
N LEU A 157 38.41 31.13 1.14
CA LEU A 157 37.08 30.51 1.14
C LEU A 157 36.00 31.58 1.41
N PRO A 158 34.85 31.56 0.69
CA PRO A 158 33.67 32.33 1.07
C PRO A 158 33.36 32.16 2.56
N ARG A 159 32.97 33.25 3.25
CA ARG A 159 32.70 33.26 4.71
C ARG A 159 31.71 32.18 5.16
N ALA A 160 30.84 31.73 4.26
CA ALA A 160 29.91 30.63 4.47
C ALA A 160 30.57 29.23 4.60
N LEU A 161 31.75 29.03 3.99
CA LEU A 161 32.51 27.77 3.96
C LEU A 161 33.59 27.70 5.06
N SER A 162 33.92 28.83 5.66
CA SER A 162 35.00 28.95 6.63
C SER A 162 34.57 28.70 8.09
N GLY A 163 33.27 28.80 8.41
CA GLY A 163 32.78 28.79 9.79
C GLY A 163 31.78 27.69 10.17
N ASN A 164 31.50 26.71 9.30
CA ASN A 164 30.52 25.65 9.57
C ASN A 164 31.08 24.26 9.24
N ASP A 165 30.79 23.30 10.10
CA ASP A 165 31.13 21.88 9.92
C ASP A 165 30.23 21.17 8.88
N ASP A 166 29.23 21.87 8.35
CA ASP A 166 28.18 21.31 7.52
C ASP A 166 28.37 21.57 6.01
N THR A 167 29.59 21.55 5.48
CA THR A 167 29.82 21.78 4.04
C THR A 167 30.98 20.98 3.45
N PHE A 168 30.76 20.39 2.28
CA PHE A 168 31.70 19.49 1.60
C PHE A 168 31.73 19.74 0.09
N TYR A 169 32.92 19.67 -0.51
CA TYR A 169 33.04 19.52 -1.95
C TYR A 169 32.62 18.10 -2.33
N TYR A 170 31.75 18.00 -3.32
CA TYR A 170 31.25 16.74 -3.88
C TYR A 170 31.81 16.62 -5.30
N ARG A 171 32.82 15.78 -5.48
CA ARG A 171 33.46 15.53 -6.78
C ARG A 171 32.92 14.22 -7.35
N SER A 172 32.45 14.24 -8.58
CA SER A 172 31.77 13.09 -9.22
C SER A 172 32.30 12.85 -10.62
N GLY A 173 32.72 11.62 -10.91
CA GLY A 173 33.18 11.18 -12.23
C GLY A 173 32.16 10.31 -12.99
N GLY A 174 30.93 10.17 -12.48
CA GLY A 174 29.89 9.32 -13.08
C GLY A 174 29.18 8.47 -12.02
N PRO A 175 29.50 7.16 -11.89
CA PRO A 175 28.83 6.26 -10.96
C PRO A 175 29.10 6.63 -9.49
N ILE A 176 28.25 6.15 -8.57
CA ILE A 176 28.37 6.44 -7.13
C ILE A 176 29.72 6.03 -6.54
N SER A 177 30.35 4.98 -7.10
CA SER A 177 31.68 4.50 -6.73
C SER A 177 32.80 5.51 -6.99
N SER A 178 32.60 6.43 -7.93
CA SER A 178 33.57 7.48 -8.29
C SER A 178 33.43 8.76 -7.46
N VAL A 179 32.42 8.85 -6.61
CA VAL A 179 32.11 10.07 -5.86
C VAL A 179 33.05 10.19 -4.66
N VAL A 180 33.73 11.34 -4.56
CA VAL A 180 34.59 11.70 -3.44
C VAL A 180 34.06 12.97 -2.78
N LEU A 181 33.86 12.90 -1.47
CA LEU A 181 33.55 14.03 -0.62
C LEU A 181 34.85 14.57 -0.04
N GLU A 182 34.99 15.90 0.01
CA GLU A 182 36.17 16.57 0.52
C GLU A 182 35.77 17.72 1.46
N CYS A 183 36.33 17.73 2.67
CA CYS A 183 36.17 18.84 3.61
C CYS A 183 36.99 20.05 3.13
N PRO A 184 36.37 21.22 2.88
CA PRO A 184 37.08 22.41 2.39
C PRO A 184 38.11 22.97 3.38
N ARG A 185 37.99 22.63 4.68
CA ARG A 185 38.85 23.14 5.76
C ARG A 185 40.12 22.29 5.91
N CYS A 186 39.97 21.04 6.34
CA CYS A 186 41.10 20.15 6.64
C CYS A 186 41.55 19.33 5.42
N GLY A 187 40.77 19.28 4.34
CA GLY A 187 41.07 18.43 3.17
C GLY A 187 40.80 16.94 3.37
N ALA A 188 40.15 16.54 4.48
CA ALA A 188 39.73 15.16 4.70
C ALA A 188 38.83 14.69 3.55
N LYS A 189 39.02 13.46 3.10
CA LYS A 189 38.32 12.87 1.95
C LYS A 189 37.73 11.52 2.30
N GLU A 190 36.55 11.24 1.76
CA GLU A 190 35.93 9.93 1.86
C GLU A 190 35.12 9.59 0.60
N GLY A 191 35.13 8.31 0.22
CA GLY A 191 34.45 7.82 -0.97
C GLY A 191 32.99 7.43 -0.69
N LEU A 192 32.05 7.95 -1.48
CA LEU A 192 30.63 7.63 -1.28
C LEU A 192 30.31 6.17 -1.64
N GLY A 193 31.03 5.55 -2.58
CA GLY A 193 30.85 4.13 -2.91
C GLY A 193 31.05 3.21 -1.71
N THR A 194 32.17 3.38 -1.01
CA THR A 194 32.49 2.65 0.23
C THR A 194 31.46 2.92 1.32
N ALA A 195 31.08 4.19 1.48
CA ALA A 195 30.05 4.59 2.43
C ALA A 195 28.68 3.98 2.14
N TYR A 196 28.31 3.85 0.87
CA TYR A 196 27.02 3.31 0.43
C TYR A 196 26.90 1.80 0.70
N GLY A 197 27.98 1.03 0.56
CA GLY A 197 27.98 -0.43 0.74
C GLY A 197 27.95 -0.91 2.19
N ARG A 198 28.42 -0.09 3.14
CA ARG A 198 28.58 -0.49 4.55
C ARG A 198 27.39 -0.12 5.45
N PRO A 199 27.17 -0.83 6.56
CA PRO A 199 26.20 -0.44 7.59
C PRO A 199 26.65 0.81 8.37
N TRP A 200 25.68 1.53 8.95
CA TRP A 200 25.88 2.75 9.74
C TRP A 200 25.04 2.73 11.02
N PRO A 201 25.52 3.29 12.14
CA PRO A 201 24.69 3.42 13.35
C PRO A 201 23.39 4.18 13.08
N CYS A 202 22.26 3.59 13.46
CA CYS A 202 20.95 4.23 13.37
C CYS A 202 20.78 5.26 14.50
N SER A 203 20.21 6.43 14.18
CA SER A 203 19.95 7.48 15.15
C SER A 203 18.63 7.32 15.91
N GLY A 204 17.78 6.38 15.50
CA GLY A 204 16.42 6.24 16.03
C GLY A 204 15.46 7.37 15.64
N ARG A 205 15.81 8.20 14.65
CA ARG A 205 14.98 9.35 14.24
C ARG A 205 13.78 8.89 13.41
N ASN A 206 12.62 9.51 13.67
CA ASN A 206 11.40 9.39 12.88
C ASN A 206 10.93 10.79 12.46
N PRO A 207 11.37 11.32 11.30
CA PRO A 207 11.05 12.68 10.88
C PRO A 207 9.55 12.93 10.68
N GLU A 208 8.79 11.87 10.39
CA GLU A 208 7.33 11.88 10.28
C GLU A 208 6.63 12.15 11.61
N SER A 209 7.23 11.74 12.74
CA SER A 209 6.69 12.01 14.08
C SER A 209 7.12 13.38 14.62
N GLU A 210 7.93 14.13 13.87
CA GLU A 210 8.37 15.48 14.25
C GLU A 210 7.33 16.52 13.79
N PRO A 211 6.85 17.40 14.69
CA PRO A 211 6.01 18.51 14.30
C PRO A 211 6.63 19.36 13.18
N PRO A 212 5.89 19.65 12.09
CA PRO A 212 6.39 20.50 11.01
C PRO A 212 6.88 21.85 11.55
N GLY A 213 8.14 22.19 11.26
CA GLY A 213 8.76 23.45 11.69
C GLY A 213 9.38 23.46 13.08
N SER A 214 9.39 22.35 13.83
CA SER A 214 10.02 22.25 15.16
C SER A 214 11.53 22.52 15.16
N GLY A 215 12.21 22.30 14.04
CA GLY A 215 13.64 22.59 13.85
C GLY A 215 14.60 21.70 14.65
N LYS A 216 14.11 20.85 15.56
CA LYS A 216 14.92 19.96 16.40
C LYS A 216 14.63 18.49 16.07
N ALA A 217 15.62 17.83 15.47
CA ALA A 217 15.58 16.40 15.20
C ALA A 217 15.70 15.59 16.50
N ARG A 218 14.83 14.61 16.72
CA ARG A 218 14.89 13.73 17.90
C ARG A 218 15.62 12.43 17.54
N ARG A 219 16.70 12.11 18.25
CA ARG A 219 17.58 10.96 17.98
C ARG A 219 17.77 10.11 19.25
N PRO A 220 16.79 9.28 19.64
CA PRO A 220 16.87 8.46 20.85
C PRO A 220 17.90 7.32 20.76
N GLY A 221 18.43 7.01 19.57
CA GLY A 221 19.26 5.84 19.32
C GLY A 221 18.42 4.61 18.91
N CYS A 222 19.08 3.62 18.32
CA CYS A 222 18.49 2.35 17.87
C CYS A 222 19.59 1.27 17.89
N SER A 223 19.21 0.03 18.20
CA SER A 223 20.13 -1.11 18.26
C SER A 223 20.51 -1.65 16.88
N LYS A 224 19.68 -1.41 15.86
CA LYS A 224 19.93 -1.84 14.49
C LYS A 224 20.85 -0.88 13.74
N ASN A 225 21.51 -1.42 12.72
CA ASN A 225 22.21 -0.61 11.74
C ASN A 225 21.25 -0.03 10.70
N SER A 226 21.55 1.19 10.28
CA SER A 226 20.96 1.86 9.13
C SER A 226 21.84 1.73 7.89
N ARG A 227 21.29 2.01 6.71
CA ARG A 227 22.03 2.13 5.45
C ARG A 227 21.73 3.42 4.71
N ILE A 228 22.70 3.88 3.95
CA ILE A 228 22.50 4.96 2.98
C ILE A 228 21.68 4.39 1.82
N ILE A 229 20.60 5.08 1.46
CA ILE A 229 19.71 4.69 0.39
C ILE A 229 19.23 5.91 -0.38
N HIS A 230 18.81 5.70 -1.63
CA HIS A 230 18.13 6.74 -2.38
C HIS A 230 16.79 7.09 -1.72
N ARG A 231 16.53 8.38 -1.51
CA ARG A 231 15.25 8.87 -0.93
C ARG A 231 14.00 8.55 -1.79
N GLN A 232 14.21 8.12 -3.03
CA GLN A 232 13.17 7.74 -4.00
C GLN A 232 13.11 6.21 -4.22
N ALA A 233 13.87 5.42 -3.47
CA ALA A 233 13.84 3.97 -3.59
C ALA A 233 12.49 3.43 -3.10
N SER A 234 11.86 2.50 -3.83
CA SER A 234 10.53 1.97 -3.47
C SER A 234 10.55 1.24 -2.12
N ASN A 235 11.66 0.56 -1.83
CA ASN A 235 11.89 -0.14 -0.56
C ASN A 235 12.12 0.78 0.65
N LEU A 236 12.27 2.11 0.46
CA LEU A 236 12.41 3.05 1.58
C LEU A 236 11.12 3.21 2.39
N ARG A 237 9.95 2.99 1.76
CA ARG A 237 8.65 3.08 2.40
C ARG A 237 7.61 2.29 1.61
N MET A 238 7.27 1.11 2.09
CA MET A 238 6.20 0.29 1.54
C MET A 238 4.97 0.40 2.45
N PRO A 239 3.81 0.85 1.95
CA PRO A 239 2.60 0.96 2.77
C PRO A 239 2.15 -0.44 3.23
N VAL A 240 1.60 -0.53 4.44
CA VAL A 240 0.83 -1.69 4.88
C VAL A 240 -0.64 -1.29 4.78
N VAL A 241 -1.40 -2.01 3.95
CA VAL A 241 -2.79 -1.70 3.65
C VAL A 241 -3.67 -2.93 3.79
N GLU A 242 -4.87 -2.70 4.27
CA GLU A 242 -5.92 -3.70 4.41
C GLU A 242 -7.07 -3.31 3.51
N THR A 243 -7.43 -4.18 2.56
CA THR A 243 -8.55 -3.95 1.66
C THR A 243 -9.67 -4.95 1.94
N HIS A 244 -10.90 -4.48 1.99
CA HIS A 244 -12.11 -5.29 2.11
C HIS A 244 -13.06 -5.04 0.96
N PHE A 245 -13.71 -6.11 0.52
CA PHE A 245 -14.78 -6.06 -0.46
C PHE A 245 -16.12 -6.29 0.19
N THR A 246 -17.08 -5.42 -0.14
CA THR A 246 -18.47 -5.64 0.23
C THR A 246 -19.05 -6.73 -0.67
N THR A 247 -19.07 -7.97 -0.20
CA THR A 247 -19.64 -9.12 -0.92
C THR A 247 -20.89 -9.61 -0.19
N GLY A 248 -22.00 -9.75 -0.91
CA GLY A 248 -23.22 -10.35 -0.36
C GLY A 248 -24.45 -10.07 -1.24
N PRO A 249 -25.45 -10.97 -1.23
CA PRO A 249 -26.52 -10.97 -2.23
C PRO A 249 -27.48 -9.77 -2.14
N HIS A 250 -27.50 -9.02 -1.04
CA HIS A 250 -28.46 -7.92 -0.84
C HIS A 250 -27.82 -6.60 -0.43
N VAL A 251 -26.50 -6.44 -0.55
CA VAL A 251 -25.83 -5.28 0.06
C VAL A 251 -26.04 -4.00 -0.75
N THR A 252 -26.78 -3.06 -0.15
CA THR A 252 -27.05 -1.71 -0.68
C THR A 252 -26.50 -0.62 0.26
N GLY A 253 -26.58 0.65 -0.16
CA GLY A 253 -26.25 1.79 0.69
C GLY A 253 -26.99 1.78 2.05
N VAL A 254 -28.25 1.31 2.07
CA VAL A 254 -29.04 1.16 3.30
C VAL A 254 -28.43 0.13 4.26
N HIS A 255 -27.93 -0.99 3.75
CA HIS A 255 -27.27 -2.01 4.59
C HIS A 255 -26.00 -1.48 5.25
N VAL A 256 -25.24 -0.65 4.52
CA VAL A 256 -24.06 0.03 5.08
C VAL A 256 -24.48 1.06 6.13
N CYS A 257 -25.52 1.82 5.84
CA CYS A 257 -26.08 2.83 6.74
C CYS A 257 -26.52 2.23 8.09
N MET A 258 -27.22 1.10 8.10
CA MET A 258 -27.68 0.44 9.35
C MET A 258 -26.55 0.00 10.27
N LYS A 259 -25.35 -0.22 9.71
CA LYS A 259 -24.18 -0.64 10.46
C LYS A 259 -23.36 0.53 11.01
N GLY A 260 -23.69 1.77 10.64
CA GLY A 260 -23.05 2.96 11.19
C GLY A 260 -23.27 3.11 12.69
N GLY A 261 -22.28 3.64 13.41
CA GLY A 261 -22.26 3.68 14.87
C GLY A 261 -23.50 4.35 15.48
N ALA A 262 -23.86 5.54 14.99
CA ALA A 262 -25.02 6.30 15.46
C ALA A 262 -26.35 5.59 15.16
N VAL A 263 -26.51 5.07 13.94
CA VAL A 263 -27.72 4.37 13.50
C VAL A 263 -27.91 3.09 14.31
N ARG A 264 -26.86 2.28 14.44
CA ARG A 264 -26.86 1.05 15.22
C ARG A 264 -27.16 1.33 16.70
N ALA A 265 -26.57 2.38 17.27
CA ALA A 265 -26.84 2.78 18.66
C ALA A 265 -28.30 3.19 18.87
N ALA A 266 -28.91 3.89 17.91
CA ALA A 266 -30.32 4.27 17.97
C ALA A 266 -31.27 3.07 17.80
N LEU A 267 -30.95 2.14 16.89
CA LEU A 267 -31.74 0.93 16.62
C LEU A 267 -31.72 -0.07 17.78
N PHE A 268 -30.60 -0.18 18.48
CA PHE A 268 -30.37 -1.19 19.53
C PHE A 268 -30.04 -0.58 20.89
N ALA A 269 -30.63 0.59 21.19
CA ALA A 269 -30.46 1.25 22.49
C ALA A 269 -30.93 0.33 23.63
N PRO A 270 -30.19 0.24 24.76
CA PRO A 270 -30.59 -0.60 25.88
C PRO A 270 -32.02 -0.30 26.36
N GLY A 271 -32.85 -1.33 26.50
CA GLY A 271 -34.24 -1.19 26.95
C GLY A 271 -35.23 -0.76 25.87
N ARG A 272 -34.83 -0.70 24.60
CA ARG A 272 -35.72 -0.41 23.46
C ARG A 272 -35.67 -1.56 22.45
N ASP A 273 -36.84 -2.02 22.02
CA ASP A 273 -36.93 -2.97 20.92
C ASP A 273 -36.66 -2.28 19.57
N PRO A 274 -35.95 -2.95 18.64
CA PRO A 274 -35.77 -2.42 17.30
C PRO A 274 -37.12 -2.24 16.58
N PRO A 275 -37.21 -1.32 15.60
CA PRO A 275 -38.47 -1.05 14.91
C PRO A 275 -39.08 -2.32 14.28
N GLY A 276 -40.35 -2.60 14.60
CA GLY A 276 -41.09 -3.73 14.05
C GLY A 276 -41.85 -3.42 12.76
N THR A 277 -41.99 -2.12 12.43
CA THR A 277 -42.71 -1.63 11.24
C THR A 277 -41.88 -0.60 10.49
N ARG A 278 -42.23 -0.38 9.22
CA ARG A 278 -41.58 0.61 8.37
C ARG A 278 -41.75 2.02 8.92
N GLU A 279 -42.94 2.35 9.41
CA GLU A 279 -43.27 3.66 9.97
C GLU A 279 -42.42 3.96 11.21
N ASP A 280 -42.24 3.00 12.10
CA ASP A 280 -41.42 3.18 13.31
C ASP A 280 -39.92 3.28 12.98
N ALA A 281 -39.47 2.56 11.95
CA ALA A 281 -38.11 2.66 11.46
C ALA A 281 -37.86 4.05 10.87
N LEU A 282 -38.77 4.53 10.01
CA LEU A 282 -38.66 5.87 9.41
C LEU A 282 -38.63 6.98 10.46
N LYS A 283 -39.47 6.95 11.49
CA LYS A 283 -39.41 7.92 12.59
C LYS A 283 -38.03 7.95 13.26
N THR A 284 -37.43 6.79 13.46
CA THR A 284 -36.09 6.67 14.06
C THR A 284 -35.03 7.27 13.15
N PHE A 285 -35.09 7.02 11.84
CA PHE A 285 -34.16 7.57 10.87
C PHE A 285 -34.36 9.07 10.62
N GLU A 286 -35.60 9.57 10.66
CA GLU A 286 -35.89 11.01 10.55
C GLU A 286 -35.31 11.77 11.75
N TRP A 287 -35.48 11.24 12.97
CA TRP A 287 -34.82 11.80 14.14
C TRP A 287 -33.29 11.83 13.99
N LEU A 288 -32.67 10.75 13.49
CA LEU A 288 -31.22 10.72 13.23
C LEU A 288 -30.79 11.74 12.17
N HIS A 289 -31.60 11.93 11.12
CA HIS A 289 -31.36 12.94 10.09
C HIS A 289 -31.43 14.37 10.66
N GLU A 290 -32.40 14.65 11.52
CA GLU A 290 -32.52 15.93 12.24
C GLU A 290 -31.32 16.21 13.16
N GLN A 291 -30.72 15.17 13.74
CA GLN A 291 -29.48 15.27 14.52
C GLN A 291 -28.21 15.32 13.67
N GLY A 292 -28.33 15.40 12.34
CA GLY A 292 -27.20 15.42 11.40
C GLY A 292 -26.43 14.10 11.30
N GLN A 293 -26.97 13.01 11.84
CA GLN A 293 -26.31 11.69 11.84
C GLN A 293 -26.57 10.90 10.54
N LEU A 294 -27.53 11.35 9.73
CA LEU A 294 -27.80 10.83 8.39
C LEU A 294 -27.79 11.98 7.39
N SER A 295 -27.11 11.79 6.27
CA SER A 295 -27.15 12.69 5.12
C SER A 295 -28.51 12.66 4.41
N ALA A 296 -28.80 13.68 3.61
CA ALA A 296 -30.00 13.74 2.78
C ALA A 296 -30.09 12.55 1.80
N ASP A 297 -28.95 12.13 1.23
CA ASP A 297 -28.87 10.99 0.30
C ASP A 297 -29.17 9.66 1.01
N GLN A 298 -28.60 9.45 2.21
CA GLN A 298 -28.93 8.27 3.02
C GLN A 298 -30.42 8.23 3.38
N MET A 299 -30.99 9.36 3.77
CA MET A 299 -32.43 9.43 4.11
C MET A 299 -33.31 9.20 2.87
N TYR A 300 -32.88 9.68 1.71
CA TYR A 300 -33.55 9.44 0.43
C TYR A 300 -33.59 7.95 0.08
N ASP A 301 -32.46 7.25 0.20
CA ASP A 301 -32.35 5.80 -0.04
C ASP A 301 -33.22 5.00 0.95
N ILE A 302 -33.21 5.38 2.23
CA ILE A 302 -34.06 4.78 3.27
C ILE A 302 -35.55 4.95 2.92
N ARG A 303 -35.98 6.15 2.51
CA ARG A 303 -37.38 6.44 2.16
C ARG A 303 -37.87 5.69 0.93
N ARG A 304 -36.97 5.40 -0.01
CA ARG A 304 -37.31 4.62 -1.21
C ARG A 304 -37.34 3.11 -0.96
N SER A 305 -36.61 2.63 0.04
CA SER A 305 -36.49 1.21 0.35
C SER A 305 -37.82 0.58 0.83
N SER A 306 -38.04 -0.65 0.39
CA SER A 306 -39.11 -1.52 0.88
C SER A 306 -38.87 -1.92 2.34
N TRP A 307 -39.92 -2.40 3.02
CA TRP A 307 -39.78 -2.84 4.40
C TRP A 307 -38.92 -4.09 4.51
N GLU A 308 -38.99 -4.98 3.52
CA GLU A 308 -38.20 -6.20 3.44
C GLU A 308 -36.70 -5.90 3.43
N VAL A 309 -36.28 -4.90 2.64
CA VAL A 309 -34.89 -4.44 2.58
C VAL A 309 -34.46 -3.78 3.88
N LEU A 310 -35.32 -2.89 4.44
CA LEU A 310 -35.00 -2.23 5.71
C LEU A 310 -34.88 -3.22 6.86
N LYS A 311 -35.78 -4.21 6.93
CA LYS A 311 -35.76 -5.26 7.94
C LYS A 311 -34.50 -6.12 7.81
N ASP A 312 -34.15 -6.57 6.60
CA ASP A 312 -32.92 -7.35 6.36
C ASP A 312 -31.68 -6.55 6.78
N ALA A 313 -31.62 -5.26 6.45
CA ALA A 313 -30.54 -4.37 6.85
C ALA A 313 -30.44 -4.18 8.37
N ILE A 314 -31.57 -4.00 9.06
CA ILE A 314 -31.64 -3.88 10.53
C ILE A 314 -31.21 -5.20 11.19
N ASP A 315 -31.78 -6.34 10.76
CA ASP A 315 -31.46 -7.66 11.30
C ASP A 315 -29.98 -8.00 11.10
N GLY A 316 -29.44 -7.68 9.91
CA GLY A 316 -28.01 -7.80 9.60
C GLY A 316 -27.13 -6.92 10.48
N ALA A 317 -27.59 -5.71 10.82
CA ALA A 317 -26.89 -4.82 11.74
C ALA A 317 -26.94 -5.27 13.20
N ARG A 318 -27.82 -6.21 13.58
CA ARG A 318 -27.82 -6.78 14.94
C ARG A 318 -26.61 -7.67 15.18
N LYS A 319 -26.20 -8.45 14.17
CA LYS A 319 -25.05 -9.35 14.25
C LYS A 319 -23.78 -8.55 14.52
N LYS A 320 -22.99 -8.98 15.50
CA LYS A 320 -21.62 -8.46 15.64
C LYS A 320 -20.76 -9.19 14.61
N PRO A 321 -19.90 -8.47 13.87
CA PRO A 321 -18.88 -9.13 13.08
C PRO A 321 -17.92 -9.83 14.03
N GLU A 322 -17.66 -11.09 13.76
CA GLU A 322 -16.70 -11.93 14.49
C GLU A 322 -15.67 -12.45 13.48
N GLY A 323 -14.44 -12.67 13.96
CA GLY A 323 -13.36 -13.24 13.16
C GLY A 323 -12.26 -12.25 12.79
N GLY A 324 -11.11 -12.80 12.38
CA GLY A 324 -9.93 -12.04 11.96
C GLY A 324 -9.87 -11.83 10.45
N PHE A 325 -8.72 -11.37 9.97
CA PHE A 325 -8.44 -11.22 8.53
C PHE A 325 -8.73 -12.50 7.73
N GLY A 326 -8.38 -13.66 8.29
CA GLY A 326 -8.62 -14.95 7.63
C GLY A 326 -10.11 -15.25 7.38
N ASP A 327 -10.99 -14.85 8.29
CA ASP A 327 -12.45 -15.00 8.19
C ASP A 327 -13.04 -13.97 7.21
N MET A 328 -12.48 -12.76 7.21
CA MET A 328 -12.81 -11.72 6.21
C MET A 328 -12.60 -12.23 4.78
N ILE A 329 -11.39 -12.71 4.47
CA ILE A 329 -11.06 -13.23 3.15
C ILE A 329 -11.92 -14.44 2.77
N SER A 330 -12.22 -15.32 3.74
CA SER A 330 -13.07 -16.49 3.49
C SER A 330 -14.53 -16.10 3.23
N GLY A 331 -15.04 -15.09 3.95
CA GLY A 331 -16.37 -14.53 3.73
C GLY A 331 -16.52 -13.88 2.36
N GLU A 332 -15.51 -13.12 1.94
CA GLU A 332 -15.45 -12.54 0.58
C GLU A 332 -15.48 -13.62 -0.50
N PHE A 333 -14.65 -14.65 -0.36
CA PHE A 333 -14.58 -15.73 -1.34
C PHE A 333 -15.92 -16.46 -1.48
N ARG A 334 -16.57 -16.79 -0.35
CA ARG A 334 -17.89 -17.44 -0.36
C ARG A 334 -18.96 -16.54 -0.98
N GLY A 335 -18.92 -15.23 -0.72
CA GLY A 335 -19.84 -14.26 -1.32
C GLY A 335 -19.68 -14.16 -2.85
N LEU A 336 -18.44 -14.22 -3.35
CA LEU A 336 -18.17 -14.25 -4.79
C LEU A 336 -18.60 -15.58 -5.44
N LEU A 337 -18.38 -16.71 -4.77
CA LEU A 337 -18.85 -18.03 -5.23
C LEU A 337 -20.38 -18.09 -5.34
N ASP A 338 -21.09 -17.62 -4.30
CA ASP A 338 -22.55 -17.55 -4.29
C ASP A 338 -23.06 -16.65 -5.42
N ALA A 339 -22.48 -15.46 -5.58
CA ALA A 339 -22.85 -14.54 -6.65
C ALA A 339 -22.58 -15.09 -8.06
N ALA A 340 -21.50 -15.85 -8.24
CA ALA A 340 -21.22 -16.51 -9.51
C ALA A 340 -22.28 -17.55 -9.90
N GLU A 341 -22.93 -18.17 -8.93
CA GLU A 341 -23.95 -19.22 -9.12
C GLU A 341 -25.38 -18.66 -9.19
N ASN A 342 -25.67 -17.67 -8.34
CA ASN A 342 -27.02 -17.17 -8.08
C ASN A 342 -27.25 -15.73 -8.56
N GLY A 343 -26.19 -15.01 -8.94
CA GLY A 343 -26.23 -13.57 -9.19
C GLY A 343 -26.24 -12.74 -7.90
N ALA A 344 -25.96 -11.45 -8.03
CA ALA A 344 -26.04 -10.47 -6.94
C ALA A 344 -26.46 -9.10 -7.50
N PRO A 345 -27.49 -8.43 -6.98
CA PRO A 345 -28.57 -9.08 -6.26
C PRO A 345 -29.24 -10.17 -7.12
N PRO A 346 -29.89 -11.18 -6.51
CA PRO A 346 -30.61 -12.21 -7.26
C PRO A 346 -31.68 -11.60 -8.20
N GLU A 347 -31.85 -12.20 -9.38
CA GLU A 347 -32.81 -11.74 -10.39
C GLU A 347 -34.23 -11.56 -9.80
N GLY A 348 -34.89 -10.43 -10.12
CA GLY A 348 -36.26 -10.14 -9.71
C GLY A 348 -36.43 -9.26 -8.46
N ARG A 349 -35.34 -8.86 -7.77
CA ARG A 349 -35.38 -7.90 -6.66
C ARG A 349 -34.97 -6.49 -7.14
N SER A 350 -35.94 -5.71 -7.64
CA SER A 350 -35.73 -4.33 -8.10
C SER A 350 -35.95 -3.28 -7.00
N ASP A 351 -35.49 -3.52 -5.78
CA ASP A 351 -35.77 -2.60 -4.68
C ASP A 351 -34.67 -1.52 -4.56
N SER A 352 -34.88 -0.47 -5.35
CA SER A 352 -34.76 0.97 -5.01
C SER A 352 -33.51 1.54 -4.33
N GLY A 353 -32.41 0.80 -4.22
CA GLY A 353 -31.10 1.31 -3.78
C GLY A 353 -30.00 0.95 -4.77
N GLN A 354 -28.98 1.82 -4.90
CA GLN A 354 -27.81 1.51 -5.72
C GLN A 354 -27.06 0.33 -5.09
N ALA A 355 -27.09 -0.84 -5.73
CA ALA A 355 -26.39 -2.03 -5.25
C ALA A 355 -24.89 -1.73 -5.08
N LEU A 356 -24.27 -2.21 -4.02
CA LEU A 356 -22.83 -2.03 -3.79
C LEU A 356 -22.00 -3.20 -4.32
N PHE A 357 -22.68 -4.27 -4.70
CA PHE A 357 -22.12 -5.47 -5.29
C PHE A 357 -23.09 -6.01 -6.34
N GLU A 358 -22.62 -6.14 -7.58
CA GLU A 358 -23.46 -6.54 -8.72
C GLU A 358 -22.78 -7.60 -9.60
N VAL A 359 -23.45 -8.72 -9.80
CA VAL A 359 -23.08 -9.84 -10.66
C VAL A 359 -24.34 -10.32 -11.38
N GLU A 360 -24.33 -10.27 -12.70
CA GLU A 360 -25.41 -10.82 -13.52
C GLU A 360 -25.22 -12.32 -13.69
N ARG A 361 -26.16 -13.13 -13.21
CA ARG A 361 -26.06 -14.60 -13.21
C ARG A 361 -25.71 -15.18 -14.58
N ASN A 362 -26.37 -14.69 -15.63
CA ASN A 362 -26.22 -15.19 -17.01
C ASN A 362 -24.93 -14.69 -17.71
N SER A 363 -24.15 -13.84 -17.05
CA SER A 363 -22.88 -13.31 -17.56
C SER A 363 -21.67 -14.19 -17.22
N THR A 364 -21.81 -15.15 -16.29
CA THR A 364 -20.75 -16.12 -15.98
C THR A 364 -20.48 -17.03 -17.19
N ARG A 365 -19.20 -17.28 -17.48
CA ARG A 365 -18.74 -18.10 -18.62
C ARG A 365 -17.78 -19.20 -18.15
N GLY A 366 -17.93 -20.39 -18.71
CA GLY A 366 -16.95 -21.47 -18.57
C GLY A 366 -15.83 -21.32 -19.59
N THR A 367 -14.61 -21.70 -19.22
CA THR A 367 -13.44 -21.79 -20.11
C THR A 367 -12.50 -22.90 -19.63
N ILE A 368 -11.53 -23.27 -20.46
CA ILE A 368 -10.57 -24.33 -20.14
C ILE A 368 -9.16 -23.75 -20.23
N LEU A 369 -8.36 -23.98 -19.18
CA LEU A 369 -6.94 -23.62 -19.13
C LEU A 369 -6.12 -24.83 -18.72
N LEU A 370 -5.18 -25.27 -19.58
CA LEU A 370 -4.29 -26.40 -19.29
C LEU A 370 -5.05 -27.69 -18.83
N GLY A 371 -6.24 -27.92 -19.39
CA GLY A 371 -7.11 -29.04 -19.03
C GLY A 371 -7.88 -28.89 -17.71
N ARG A 372 -8.01 -27.66 -17.19
CA ARG A 372 -8.81 -27.32 -16.00
C ARG A 372 -10.02 -26.48 -16.40
N GLU A 373 -11.18 -26.81 -15.88
CA GLU A 373 -12.40 -26.03 -16.07
C GLU A 373 -12.41 -24.82 -15.13
N LEU A 374 -12.43 -23.63 -15.72
CA LEU A 374 -12.51 -22.36 -15.01
C LEU A 374 -13.86 -21.70 -15.28
N ARG A 375 -14.37 -20.97 -14.28
CA ARG A 375 -15.50 -20.06 -14.38
C ARG A 375 -14.99 -18.63 -14.30
N VAL A 376 -15.39 -17.81 -15.26
CA VAL A 376 -15.10 -16.37 -15.32
C VAL A 376 -16.41 -15.63 -15.07
N THR A 377 -16.48 -14.89 -13.98
CA THR A 377 -17.66 -14.16 -13.52
C THR A 377 -17.36 -12.66 -13.53
N PRO A 378 -18.02 -11.88 -14.40
CA PRO A 378 -17.95 -10.43 -14.37
C PRO A 378 -18.63 -9.87 -13.12
N VAL A 379 -17.89 -9.06 -12.36
CA VAL A 379 -18.42 -8.28 -11.24
C VAL A 379 -18.60 -6.85 -11.72
N ARG A 380 -19.85 -6.49 -12.06
CA ARG A 380 -20.22 -5.19 -12.64
C ARG A 380 -20.04 -4.04 -11.66
N ARG A 381 -20.26 -4.32 -10.37
CA ARG A 381 -20.11 -3.33 -9.31
C ARG A 381 -19.49 -3.97 -8.09
N LEU A 382 -18.45 -3.34 -7.56
CA LEU A 382 -17.68 -3.82 -6.43
C LEU A 382 -17.31 -2.63 -5.54
N ARG A 383 -17.90 -2.55 -4.35
CA ARG A 383 -17.45 -1.61 -3.33
C ARG A 383 -16.23 -2.15 -2.62
N THR A 384 -15.22 -1.28 -2.53
CA THR A 384 -13.92 -1.55 -1.92
C THR A 384 -13.63 -0.53 -0.84
N ILE A 385 -13.11 -0.99 0.30
CA ILE A 385 -12.58 -0.12 1.35
C ILE A 385 -11.14 -0.51 1.57
N THR A 386 -10.23 0.45 1.47
CA THR A 386 -8.81 0.25 1.76
C THR A 386 -8.37 1.17 2.88
N ALA A 387 -7.84 0.60 3.97
CA ALA A 387 -7.23 1.33 5.07
C ALA A 387 -5.71 1.15 5.07
N GLN A 388 -4.96 2.18 5.47
CA GLN A 388 -3.53 2.08 5.71
C GLN A 388 -3.28 1.96 7.22
N THR A 389 -2.70 0.84 7.66
CA THR A 389 -2.38 0.60 9.07
C THR A 389 -0.98 1.08 9.42
N GLY A 390 -0.06 1.00 8.46
CA GLY A 390 1.34 1.31 8.69
C GLY A 390 2.17 1.44 7.41
N PHE A 391 3.48 1.37 7.58
CA PHE A 391 4.44 1.14 6.50
C PHE A 391 5.67 0.42 7.02
N ARG A 392 6.46 -0.17 6.12
CA ARG A 392 7.73 -0.84 6.42
C ARG A 392 8.86 -0.21 5.61
N ARG A 393 10.09 -0.27 6.14
CA ARG A 393 11.31 0.12 5.42
C ARG A 393 12.15 -1.12 5.16
N MET A 394 12.11 -1.63 3.93
CA MET A 394 12.79 -2.86 3.53
C MET A 394 14.28 -2.59 3.26
N ILE A 395 15.02 -2.36 4.35
CA ILE A 395 16.46 -2.07 4.33
C ILE A 395 17.22 -3.31 4.74
N ALA A 396 18.09 -3.83 3.87
CA ALA A 396 18.98 -4.92 4.25
C ALA A 396 20.04 -4.42 5.25
N SER A 397 20.29 -5.17 6.31
CA SER A 397 21.32 -4.86 7.31
C SER A 397 22.61 -5.67 7.16
N GLY A 398 22.58 -6.82 6.47
CA GLY A 398 23.72 -7.71 6.23
C GLY A 398 24.77 -7.13 5.27
N GLU A 399 25.97 -7.72 5.21
CA GLU A 399 27.07 -7.22 4.37
C GLU A 399 26.70 -7.21 2.88
N ALA A 400 27.03 -6.10 2.21
CA ALA A 400 26.88 -5.72 0.79
C ALA A 400 25.86 -6.48 -0.12
N ALA A 401 25.05 -5.69 -0.84
CA ALA A 401 24.41 -6.12 -2.09
C ALA A 401 25.48 -6.62 -3.09
N GLY A 402 25.68 -7.95 -3.16
CA GLY A 402 26.61 -8.61 -4.09
C GLY A 402 27.58 -9.61 -3.47
N GLY A 403 27.61 -9.78 -2.14
CA GLY A 403 28.35 -10.89 -1.49
C GLY A 403 27.53 -12.19 -1.44
N PRO A 404 28.16 -13.37 -1.43
CA PRO A 404 27.44 -14.62 -1.18
C PRO A 404 26.79 -14.54 0.21
N ARG A 405 25.48 -14.80 0.27
CA ARG A 405 24.76 -14.96 1.55
C ARG A 405 25.46 -16.08 2.32
N SER A 406 25.94 -15.80 3.52
CA SER A 406 26.29 -16.83 4.48
C SER A 406 25.01 -17.55 4.91
N ASP A 407 25.10 -18.87 5.09
CA ASP A 407 24.02 -19.66 5.68
C ASP A 407 23.74 -19.14 7.09
N GLY A 408 22.66 -18.35 7.24
CA GLY A 408 22.28 -17.69 8.49
C GLY A 408 21.82 -16.23 8.35
N ASP A 409 22.19 -15.54 7.26
CA ASP A 409 21.73 -14.18 6.96
C ASP A 409 20.34 -14.22 6.29
N GLY A 410 19.33 -14.56 7.08
CA GLY A 410 17.94 -14.30 6.70
C GLY A 410 17.73 -12.80 6.44
N PRO A 411 16.77 -12.40 5.58
CA PRO A 411 16.43 -10.98 5.43
C PRO A 411 16.01 -10.42 6.79
N GLU A 412 16.83 -9.53 7.38
CA GLU A 412 16.54 -8.97 8.70
C GLU A 412 15.19 -8.23 8.67
N GLU A 413 14.42 -8.45 9.73
CA GLU A 413 13.00 -8.15 9.80
C GLU A 413 12.75 -6.64 9.77
N ALA A 414 12.05 -6.16 8.73
CA ALA A 414 11.63 -4.78 8.65
C ALA A 414 10.35 -4.59 9.48
N GLU A 415 10.46 -3.92 10.61
CA GLU A 415 9.34 -3.63 11.51
C GLU A 415 8.29 -2.73 10.84
N GLU A 416 7.03 -2.92 11.25
CA GLU A 416 5.93 -2.06 10.84
C GLU A 416 5.88 -0.81 11.70
N VAL A 417 5.94 0.35 11.05
CA VAL A 417 5.65 1.63 11.67
C VAL A 417 4.15 1.87 11.59
N ASP A 418 3.48 1.73 12.71
CA ASP A 418 2.05 2.02 12.86
C ASP A 418 1.78 3.52 12.66
N ILE A 419 0.85 3.86 11.77
CA ILE A 419 0.48 5.26 11.47
C ILE A 419 -0.81 5.71 12.16
N GLY A 420 -1.46 4.81 12.89
CA GLY A 420 -2.71 5.06 13.57
C GLY A 420 -2.58 6.06 14.72
N PHE A 421 -3.70 6.63 15.12
CA PHE A 421 -3.75 7.57 16.23
C PHE A 421 -4.96 7.33 17.12
N ASP A 422 -4.79 7.58 18.42
CA ASP A 422 -5.86 7.49 19.42
C ASP A 422 -6.63 8.80 19.57
N ARG A 423 -7.96 8.72 19.56
CA ARG A 423 -8.87 9.82 19.89
C ARG A 423 -10.15 9.24 20.51
N ASN A 424 -10.61 9.84 21.61
CA ASN A 424 -11.82 9.42 22.33
C ASN A 424 -11.84 7.93 22.70
N GLY A 425 -10.69 7.36 23.11
CA GLY A 425 -10.58 5.94 23.47
C GLY A 425 -10.58 4.96 22.29
N HIS A 426 -10.53 5.46 21.05
CA HIS A 426 -10.47 4.64 19.85
C HIS A 426 -9.18 4.90 19.06
N ARG A 427 -8.60 3.84 18.51
CA ARG A 427 -7.53 3.91 17.54
C ARG A 427 -8.10 4.02 16.13
N TRP A 428 -7.56 4.95 15.35
CA TRP A 428 -8.05 5.33 14.02
C TRP A 428 -7.00 5.15 12.93
N TYR A 429 -7.46 4.65 11.78
CA TYR A 429 -6.66 4.57 10.56
C TYR A 429 -7.31 5.34 9.41
N PRO A 430 -6.51 5.92 8.51
CA PRO A 430 -7.00 6.56 7.30
C PRO A 430 -7.41 5.48 6.30
N GLY A 431 -8.53 5.73 5.62
CA GLY A 431 -9.00 4.85 4.56
C GLY A 431 -9.64 5.59 3.40
N VAL A 432 -9.90 4.84 2.34
CA VAL A 432 -10.65 5.27 1.16
C VAL A 432 -11.71 4.25 0.84
N GLU A 433 -12.81 4.73 0.28
CA GLU A 433 -13.90 3.93 -0.23
C GLU A 433 -14.07 4.23 -1.71
N PHE A 434 -14.03 3.19 -2.54
CA PHE A 434 -14.20 3.28 -3.99
C PHE A 434 -15.17 2.23 -4.50
N LEU A 435 -15.77 2.56 -5.64
CA LEU A 435 -16.50 1.62 -6.46
C LEU A 435 -15.63 1.22 -7.65
N GLY A 436 -15.84 0.00 -8.10
CA GLY A 436 -15.10 -0.58 -9.20
C GLY A 436 -15.84 -1.74 -9.82
N GLU A 437 -15.09 -2.47 -10.62
CA GLU A 437 -15.50 -3.68 -11.31
C GLU A 437 -14.40 -4.72 -11.19
N GLY A 438 -14.71 -5.96 -11.53
CA GLY A 438 -13.70 -7.00 -11.58
C GLY A 438 -14.08 -8.22 -12.41
N LEU A 439 -13.10 -9.08 -12.62
CA LEU A 439 -13.23 -10.41 -13.19
C LEU A 439 -12.87 -11.40 -12.09
N PHE A 440 -13.88 -12.11 -11.58
CA PHE A 440 -13.66 -13.21 -10.66
C PHE A 440 -13.46 -14.50 -11.45
N ILE A 441 -12.35 -15.19 -11.22
CA ILE A 441 -12.00 -16.43 -11.90
C ILE A 441 -11.80 -17.52 -10.85
N THR A 442 -12.52 -18.62 -10.98
CA THR A 442 -12.46 -19.73 -10.01
C THR A 442 -12.57 -21.07 -10.73
N ALA A 443 -12.23 -22.17 -10.05
CA ALA A 443 -12.38 -23.51 -10.56
C ALA A 443 -13.35 -24.32 -9.67
N GLY A 444 -14.11 -25.24 -10.27
CA GLY A 444 -14.97 -26.16 -9.52
C GLY A 444 -14.20 -27.22 -8.74
N ASN A 445 -12.95 -27.49 -9.16
CA ASN A 445 -12.07 -28.52 -8.62
C ASN A 445 -10.68 -27.95 -8.30
N ASP A 446 -9.85 -28.78 -7.66
CA ASP A 446 -8.45 -28.45 -7.38
C ASP A 446 -7.67 -28.23 -8.69
N VAL A 447 -6.97 -27.10 -8.76
CA VAL A 447 -6.15 -26.72 -9.91
C VAL A 447 -4.71 -27.24 -9.79
N VAL A 448 -4.26 -27.72 -8.65
CA VAL A 448 -2.88 -28.17 -8.49
C VAL A 448 -2.74 -29.64 -8.91
N ARG A 449 -1.85 -29.93 -9.86
CA ARG A 449 -1.42 -31.31 -10.14
C ARG A 449 -0.20 -31.67 -9.30
N ASP A 450 0.03 -32.97 -9.12
CA ASP A 450 1.19 -33.46 -8.37
C ASP A 450 2.48 -33.38 -9.19
N SER A 451 3.09 -32.19 -9.23
CA SER A 451 4.39 -31.93 -9.85
C SER A 451 5.52 -31.85 -8.82
N LYS A 452 6.77 -31.89 -9.27
CA LYS A 452 7.95 -31.67 -8.41
C LYS A 452 7.83 -30.33 -7.68
N ALA A 453 7.58 -29.24 -8.41
CA ALA A 453 7.41 -27.91 -7.84
C ALA A 453 6.26 -27.86 -6.80
N ALA A 454 5.10 -28.45 -7.10
CA ALA A 454 3.99 -28.47 -6.14
C ALA A 454 4.35 -29.22 -4.84
N ARG A 455 5.14 -30.30 -4.92
CA ARG A 455 5.64 -31.02 -3.73
C ARG A 455 6.65 -30.20 -2.93
N GLU A 456 7.49 -29.42 -3.60
CA GLU A 456 8.46 -28.51 -2.97
C GLU A 456 7.76 -27.41 -2.15
N TRP A 457 6.73 -26.79 -2.72
CA TRP A 457 5.89 -25.84 -1.99
C TRP A 457 5.16 -26.53 -0.82
N ARG A 458 4.50 -27.67 -1.08
CA ARG A 458 3.72 -28.39 -0.07
C ARG A 458 4.53 -28.87 1.13
N ARG A 459 5.81 -29.24 0.94
CA ARG A 459 6.68 -29.70 2.04
C ARG A 459 7.27 -28.57 2.88
N THR A 460 7.11 -27.32 2.43
CA THR A 460 7.76 -26.17 3.05
C THR A 460 7.02 -25.78 4.32
N ALA A 461 7.76 -25.72 5.43
CA ALA A 461 7.24 -25.27 6.72
C ALA A 461 7.37 -23.76 6.87
N LYS A 462 6.38 -23.15 7.54
CA LYS A 462 6.38 -21.72 7.84
C LYS A 462 7.55 -21.24 8.71
N ASP A 463 8.14 -22.14 9.50
CA ASP A 463 9.19 -21.81 10.48
C ASP A 463 10.47 -21.27 9.82
N GLY A 464 10.65 -21.49 8.51
CA GLY A 464 11.75 -20.93 7.73
C GLY A 464 11.52 -19.49 7.23
N TYR A 465 10.38 -18.87 7.56
CA TYR A 465 10.00 -17.55 7.04
C TYR A 465 9.64 -16.58 8.15
N SER A 466 10.04 -15.31 7.97
CA SER A 466 9.58 -14.23 8.82
C SER A 466 8.05 -14.07 8.70
N PRO A 467 7.30 -13.90 9.81
CA PRO A 467 5.87 -13.63 9.76
C PRO A 467 5.51 -12.40 8.88
N HIS A 468 6.46 -11.49 8.67
CA HIS A 468 6.27 -10.26 7.90
C HIS A 468 6.25 -10.45 6.39
N VAL A 469 6.70 -11.60 5.86
CA VAL A 469 6.60 -11.89 4.42
C VAL A 469 5.22 -12.45 4.05
N SER A 470 4.48 -12.94 5.04
CA SER A 470 3.09 -13.40 4.89
C SER A 470 2.10 -12.34 5.36
N GLN A 471 0.90 -12.34 4.79
CA GLN A 471 -0.22 -11.55 5.30
C GLN A 471 -0.65 -12.08 6.69
N HIS A 472 -0.51 -11.25 7.71
CA HIS A 472 -0.87 -11.58 9.11
C HIS A 472 -0.21 -12.85 9.67
N GLY A 473 0.91 -13.30 9.08
CA GLY A 473 1.60 -14.53 9.50
C GLY A 473 0.79 -15.81 9.33
N LEU A 474 -0.25 -15.80 8.47
CA LEU A 474 -1.11 -16.97 8.24
C LEU A 474 -0.48 -18.02 7.32
N PHE A 475 0.50 -17.61 6.50
CA PHE A 475 1.23 -18.45 5.55
C PHE A 475 0.33 -19.28 4.61
N ARG A 476 -0.84 -18.75 4.25
CA ARG A 476 -1.69 -19.31 3.18
C ARG A 476 -0.95 -19.31 1.85
N GLU A 477 0.04 -18.43 1.71
CA GLU A 477 0.84 -18.24 0.52
C GLU A 477 1.80 -19.41 0.21
N LEU A 478 2.07 -20.28 1.19
CA LEU A 478 2.87 -21.49 0.98
C LEU A 478 2.07 -22.66 0.36
N ASP A 479 0.73 -22.56 0.30
CA ASP A 479 -0.09 -23.56 -0.36
C ASP A 479 0.17 -23.51 -1.88
N PRO A 480 0.53 -24.63 -2.55
CA PRO A 480 0.71 -24.62 -3.99
C PRO A 480 -0.52 -24.15 -4.78
N ALA A 481 -1.73 -24.28 -4.23
CA ALA A 481 -2.94 -23.73 -4.85
C ALA A 481 -2.92 -22.20 -4.84
N PHE A 482 -2.42 -21.60 -3.76
CA PHE A 482 -2.21 -20.16 -3.70
C PHE A 482 -1.20 -19.73 -4.75
N VAL A 483 -0.04 -20.38 -4.80
CA VAL A 483 1.02 -20.06 -5.76
C VAL A 483 0.52 -20.20 -7.20
N TRP A 484 -0.29 -21.21 -7.51
CA TRP A 484 -0.90 -21.41 -8.82
C TRP A 484 -1.82 -20.24 -9.19
N TRP A 485 -2.77 -19.89 -8.33
CA TRP A 485 -3.73 -18.81 -8.56
C TRP A 485 -3.05 -17.44 -8.64
N HIS A 486 -2.08 -17.19 -7.76
CA HIS A 486 -1.29 -15.97 -7.73
C HIS A 486 -0.45 -15.81 -9.00
N THR A 487 0.25 -16.87 -9.42
CA THR A 487 1.03 -16.86 -10.67
C THR A 487 0.13 -16.63 -11.89
N LEU A 488 -1.08 -17.20 -11.90
CA LEU A 488 -2.06 -16.96 -12.97
C LEU A 488 -2.57 -15.51 -12.97
N ALA A 489 -2.87 -14.94 -11.82
CA ALA A 489 -3.31 -13.55 -11.70
C ALA A 489 -2.25 -12.57 -12.21
N HIS A 490 -0.98 -12.87 -11.94
CA HIS A 490 0.15 -12.09 -12.46
C HIS A 490 0.24 -12.14 -13.99
N ALA A 491 0.16 -13.34 -14.58
CA ALA A 491 0.17 -13.54 -16.02
C ALA A 491 -1.01 -12.82 -16.69
N LEU A 492 -2.21 -12.97 -16.12
CA LEU A 492 -3.42 -12.34 -16.63
C LEU A 492 -3.41 -10.82 -16.53
N THR A 493 -2.89 -10.24 -15.46
CA THR A 493 -2.85 -8.78 -15.29
C THR A 493 -2.12 -8.09 -16.44
N ARG A 494 -1.08 -8.74 -16.99
CA ARG A 494 -0.32 -8.24 -18.15
C ARG A 494 -1.17 -8.30 -19.42
N ALA A 495 -1.72 -9.47 -19.75
CA ALA A 495 -2.56 -9.66 -20.93
C ALA A 495 -3.84 -8.81 -20.90
N VAL A 496 -4.52 -8.75 -19.74
CA VAL A 496 -5.73 -7.95 -19.54
C VAL A 496 -5.44 -6.45 -19.64
N GLY A 497 -4.29 -5.97 -19.16
CA GLY A 497 -3.90 -4.57 -19.29
C GLY A 497 -3.80 -4.10 -20.74
N GLU A 498 -3.33 -4.97 -21.64
CA GLU A 498 -3.25 -4.67 -23.08
C GLU A 498 -4.63 -4.56 -23.74
N HIS A 499 -5.60 -5.36 -23.29
CA HIS A 499 -6.93 -5.42 -23.90
C HIS A 499 -7.98 -4.50 -23.25
N ALA A 500 -7.88 -4.21 -21.94
CA ALA A 500 -8.91 -3.47 -21.20
C ALA A 500 -8.82 -1.95 -21.36
N GLY A 501 -7.76 -1.44 -21.99
CA GLY A 501 -7.46 0.01 -22.01
C GLY A 501 -7.07 0.58 -20.64
N TYR A 502 -6.88 -0.27 -19.63
CA TYR A 502 -6.32 0.11 -18.33
C TYR A 502 -4.80 -0.07 -18.35
N SER A 503 -4.07 0.88 -17.77
CA SER A 503 -2.68 0.61 -17.37
C SER A 503 -2.68 -0.62 -16.45
N SER A 504 -1.76 -1.57 -16.66
CA SER A 504 -1.59 -2.74 -15.78
C SER A 504 -1.39 -2.34 -14.32
N THR A 505 -0.83 -1.14 -14.06
CA THR A 505 -0.66 -0.55 -12.72
C THR A 505 -1.97 -0.18 -12.01
N SER A 506 -3.07 -0.10 -12.76
CA SER A 506 -4.41 0.26 -12.27
C SER A 506 -5.28 -0.97 -11.96
N ILE A 507 -4.87 -2.15 -12.46
CA ILE A 507 -5.50 -3.43 -12.16
C ILE A 507 -4.81 -3.99 -10.93
N ARG A 508 -5.61 -4.46 -9.97
CA ARG A 508 -5.16 -5.16 -8.78
C ARG A 508 -5.68 -6.58 -8.76
N GLU A 509 -5.06 -7.41 -7.96
CA GLU A 509 -5.49 -8.77 -7.74
C GLU A 509 -5.85 -9.03 -6.28
N ARG A 510 -6.72 -10.00 -6.07
CA ARG A 510 -6.89 -10.70 -4.80
C ARG A 510 -6.91 -12.20 -5.05
N VAL A 511 -6.17 -12.96 -4.25
CA VAL A 511 -6.08 -14.43 -4.34
C VAL A 511 -6.86 -15.06 -3.20
N TYR A 512 -7.66 -16.06 -3.51
CA TYR A 512 -8.47 -16.82 -2.56
C TYR A 512 -8.10 -18.30 -2.60
N VAL A 513 -7.89 -18.89 -1.43
CA VAL A 513 -7.71 -20.34 -1.25
C VAL A 513 -8.43 -20.79 0.02
N GLU A 514 -9.26 -21.81 -0.11
CA GLU A 514 -9.96 -22.46 1.00
C GLU A 514 -10.03 -23.98 0.75
N GLY A 515 -9.13 -24.72 1.39
CA GLY A 515 -8.97 -26.16 1.17
C GLY A 515 -8.57 -26.45 -0.27
N ARG A 516 -9.39 -27.20 -1.01
CA ARG A 516 -9.14 -27.56 -2.42
C ARG A 516 -9.71 -26.55 -3.42
N ARG A 517 -10.43 -25.52 -2.94
CA ARG A 517 -11.04 -24.49 -3.78
C ARG A 517 -10.15 -23.25 -3.79
N GLY A 518 -10.14 -22.55 -4.91
CA GLY A 518 -9.50 -21.24 -4.99
C GLY A 518 -10.02 -20.43 -6.15
N GLY A 519 -9.52 -19.20 -6.23
CA GLY A 519 -9.85 -18.28 -7.30
C GLY A 519 -9.11 -16.97 -7.14
N ILE A 520 -9.21 -16.14 -8.16
CA ILE A 520 -8.63 -14.79 -8.18
C ILE A 520 -9.71 -13.78 -8.54
N LEU A 521 -9.58 -12.58 -8.01
CA LEU A 521 -10.34 -11.42 -8.44
C LEU A 521 -9.37 -10.39 -9.01
N LEU A 522 -9.44 -10.14 -10.32
CA LEU A 522 -8.78 -9.00 -10.94
C LEU A 522 -9.74 -7.83 -10.92
N TYR A 523 -9.36 -6.69 -10.33
CA TYR A 523 -10.29 -5.59 -10.12
C TYR A 523 -9.64 -4.22 -10.38
N ALA A 524 -10.46 -3.28 -10.77
CA ALA A 524 -10.08 -1.88 -10.94
C ALA A 524 -11.08 -0.99 -10.19
N THR A 525 -10.57 -0.01 -9.46
CA THR A 525 -11.39 0.91 -8.66
C THR A 525 -11.07 2.34 -9.03
N GLN A 526 -12.08 3.20 -9.06
CA GLN A 526 -11.91 4.63 -9.32
C GLN A 526 -12.50 5.50 -8.20
N PRO A 527 -11.89 6.65 -7.88
CA PRO A 527 -12.53 7.65 -7.02
C PRO A 527 -13.79 8.20 -7.67
N GLY A 528 -14.92 8.15 -6.95
CA GLY A 528 -16.22 8.66 -7.42
C GLY A 528 -17.35 7.66 -7.20
N ASN A 529 -18.60 8.11 -7.36
CA ASN A 529 -19.80 7.27 -7.16
C ASN A 529 -20.26 6.56 -8.45
N ASP A 530 -19.75 7.02 -9.60
CA ASP A 530 -20.14 6.55 -10.94
C ASP A 530 -19.50 5.20 -11.31
N GLY A 531 -18.49 4.74 -10.55
CA GLY A 531 -17.79 3.48 -10.81
C GLY A 531 -16.85 3.55 -12.02
N THR A 532 -16.47 2.38 -12.53
CA THR A 532 -15.62 2.19 -13.72
C THR A 532 -16.47 2.11 -14.99
N LEU A 533 -15.85 2.36 -16.15
CA LEU A 533 -16.53 2.38 -17.47
C LEU A 533 -16.77 1.01 -18.10
N GLY A 534 -16.57 -0.11 -17.38
CA GLY A 534 -16.81 -1.45 -17.91
C GLY A 534 -15.63 -2.10 -18.64
N GLY A 535 -14.43 -1.55 -18.54
CA GLY A 535 -13.26 -2.00 -19.32
C GLY A 535 -12.86 -3.45 -19.05
N LEU A 536 -12.77 -3.86 -17.78
CA LEU A 536 -12.42 -5.23 -17.39
C LEU A 536 -13.55 -6.21 -17.71
N ILE A 537 -14.79 -5.89 -17.32
CA ILE A 537 -15.93 -6.80 -17.53
C ILE A 537 -16.23 -7.04 -19.01
N SER A 538 -15.88 -6.10 -19.89
CA SER A 538 -16.00 -6.26 -21.34
C SER A 538 -15.12 -7.38 -21.92
N LEU A 539 -14.09 -7.81 -21.18
CA LEU A 539 -13.17 -8.85 -21.60
C LEU A 539 -13.63 -10.26 -21.28
N ALA A 540 -14.61 -10.43 -20.40
CA ALA A 540 -15.10 -11.75 -20.01
C ALA A 540 -15.53 -12.63 -21.19
N PRO A 541 -16.22 -12.12 -22.24
CA PRO A 541 -16.55 -12.89 -23.43
C PRO A 541 -15.35 -13.32 -24.29
N HIS A 542 -14.17 -12.75 -24.06
CA HIS A 542 -12.94 -12.98 -24.84
C HIS A 542 -11.88 -13.78 -24.06
N MET A 543 -12.26 -14.31 -22.89
CA MET A 543 -11.32 -14.96 -21.98
C MET A 543 -10.83 -16.32 -22.48
N ASP A 544 -11.56 -16.93 -23.42
CA ASP A 544 -11.13 -18.08 -24.21
C ASP A 544 -9.87 -17.80 -25.05
N ARG A 545 -9.62 -16.53 -25.43
CA ARG A 545 -8.44 -16.10 -26.17
C ARG A 545 -7.37 -15.48 -25.28
N ILE A 546 -7.78 -14.70 -24.28
CA ILE A 546 -6.87 -13.98 -23.39
C ILE A 546 -6.11 -14.94 -22.47
N LEU A 547 -6.76 -15.99 -21.94
CA LEU A 547 -6.09 -16.98 -21.08
C LEU A 547 -4.95 -17.72 -21.79
N PRO A 548 -5.14 -18.29 -23.01
CA PRO A 548 -4.05 -18.89 -23.76
C PRO A 548 -2.91 -17.90 -24.06
N ALA A 549 -3.22 -16.67 -24.47
CA ALA A 549 -2.21 -15.65 -24.75
C ALA A 549 -1.36 -15.32 -23.51
N ALA A 550 -1.99 -15.16 -22.35
CA ALA A 550 -1.28 -14.97 -21.09
C ALA A 550 -0.34 -16.15 -20.77
N MET A 551 -0.67 -17.36 -21.22
CA MET A 551 0.17 -18.53 -21.00
C MET A 551 1.36 -18.64 -21.95
N GLU A 552 1.21 -18.19 -23.19
CA GLU A 552 2.32 -18.06 -24.12
C GLU A 552 3.40 -17.13 -23.57
N GLU A 553 3.01 -16.02 -22.92
CA GLU A 553 3.95 -15.11 -22.24
C GLU A 553 4.70 -15.78 -21.08
N VAL A 554 4.02 -16.62 -20.29
CA VAL A 554 4.66 -17.33 -19.17
C VAL A 554 5.66 -18.38 -19.67
N LEU A 555 5.41 -18.97 -20.85
CA LEU A 555 6.30 -19.96 -21.46
C LEU A 555 7.59 -19.34 -22.01
N VAL A 556 7.55 -18.07 -22.41
CA VAL A 556 8.68 -17.38 -23.07
C VAL A 556 9.21 -16.25 -22.20
N CYS A 557 10.27 -16.52 -21.44
CA CYS A 557 10.92 -15.53 -20.58
C CYS A 557 12.28 -15.10 -21.16
N SER A 558 12.52 -13.79 -21.29
CA SER A 558 13.80 -13.24 -21.74
C SER A 558 14.96 -13.51 -20.78
N GLY A 559 14.66 -13.85 -19.53
CA GLY A 559 15.63 -14.30 -18.53
C GLY A 559 15.97 -15.79 -18.61
N ASP A 560 15.40 -16.55 -19.54
CA ASP A 560 15.75 -17.96 -19.72
C ASP A 560 17.15 -18.10 -20.35
N PRO A 561 17.96 -19.12 -19.94
CA PRO A 561 17.57 -20.26 -19.11
C PRO A 561 17.68 -20.05 -17.60
N LEU A 562 18.20 -18.91 -17.13
CA LEU A 562 18.44 -18.69 -15.69
C LEU A 562 17.13 -18.63 -14.90
N CYS A 563 16.12 -17.91 -15.41
CA CYS A 563 14.80 -17.84 -14.80
C CYS A 563 14.15 -19.23 -14.73
N ARG A 564 14.04 -19.94 -15.87
CA ARG A 564 13.50 -21.31 -15.90
C ARG A 564 14.22 -22.29 -14.99
N ARG A 565 15.54 -22.18 -14.81
CA ARG A 565 16.29 -23.14 -13.96
C ARG A 565 16.17 -22.86 -12.47
N GLN A 566 15.56 -21.75 -12.07
CA GLN A 566 15.34 -21.43 -10.66
C GLN A 566 14.26 -22.36 -10.09
N GLU A 567 14.68 -23.35 -9.31
CA GLU A 567 13.77 -24.19 -8.53
C GLU A 567 13.53 -23.57 -7.15
N PHE A 568 12.28 -23.58 -6.70
CA PHE A 568 11.92 -23.15 -5.36
C PHE A 568 12.53 -24.07 -4.30
N LYS A 569 13.07 -23.47 -3.24
CA LYS A 569 13.54 -24.19 -2.03
C LYS A 569 12.98 -23.52 -0.77
N PRO A 570 12.81 -24.27 0.33
CA PRO A 570 12.45 -23.68 1.62
C PRO A 570 13.39 -22.51 1.98
N GLY A 571 12.81 -21.35 2.28
CA GLY A 571 13.52 -20.09 2.52
C GLY A 571 13.50 -19.13 1.32
N ASP A 572 13.23 -19.61 0.11
CA ASP A 572 13.01 -18.75 -1.06
C ASP A 572 11.63 -18.10 -1.00
N LEU A 573 11.51 -16.89 -1.52
CA LEU A 573 10.21 -16.21 -1.65
C LEU A 573 9.51 -16.54 -2.97
N ASN A 574 10.23 -17.01 -3.98
CA ASN A 574 9.71 -17.31 -5.31
C ASN A 574 10.43 -18.56 -5.87
N GLY A 575 9.74 -19.29 -6.75
CA GLY A 575 10.38 -20.26 -7.64
C GLY A 575 10.87 -19.56 -8.90
N ALA A 576 10.48 -20.07 -10.07
CA ALA A 576 10.86 -19.43 -11.32
C ALA A 576 9.92 -18.26 -11.65
N ALA A 577 10.34 -17.06 -11.24
CA ALA A 577 9.67 -15.79 -11.51
C ALA A 577 10.67 -14.63 -11.60
N CYS A 578 10.55 -13.76 -12.60
CA CYS A 578 11.39 -12.57 -12.74
C CYS A 578 10.62 -11.39 -13.36
N TYR A 579 11.28 -10.23 -13.47
CA TYR A 579 10.72 -9.02 -14.07
C TYR A 579 10.29 -9.19 -15.53
N GLY A 580 10.94 -10.11 -16.26
CA GLY A 580 10.63 -10.39 -17.66
C GLY A 580 9.33 -11.17 -17.87
N CYS A 581 8.85 -11.93 -16.88
CA CYS A 581 7.69 -12.82 -17.04
C CYS A 581 6.54 -12.53 -16.06
N LEU A 582 6.81 -12.54 -14.75
CA LEU A 582 5.76 -12.60 -13.74
C LEU A 582 5.70 -11.38 -12.81
N MET A 583 6.78 -10.61 -12.62
CA MET A 583 6.68 -9.46 -11.69
C MET A 583 5.83 -8.32 -12.29
N ASN A 584 4.88 -7.84 -11.49
CA ASN A 584 3.98 -6.74 -11.81
C ASN A 584 4.27 -5.51 -10.94
N SER A 585 3.53 -4.43 -11.17
CA SER A 585 3.60 -3.23 -10.32
C SER A 585 3.35 -3.57 -8.85
N GLU A 586 4.12 -2.98 -7.93
CA GLU A 586 3.91 -3.12 -6.48
C GLU A 586 2.50 -2.69 -6.05
N THR A 587 1.86 -1.80 -6.81
CA THR A 587 0.48 -1.34 -6.55
C THR A 587 -0.61 -2.31 -7.00
N SER A 588 -0.25 -3.35 -7.76
CA SER A 588 -1.16 -4.34 -8.35
C SER A 588 -1.22 -5.64 -7.53
N CYS A 589 -0.11 -6.04 -6.90
CA CYS A 589 0.02 -7.29 -6.16
C CYS A 589 -0.09 -7.07 -4.64
N GLU A 590 -1.07 -7.68 -3.98
CA GLU A 590 -1.23 -7.64 -2.52
C GLU A 590 -0.12 -8.38 -1.74
N HIS A 591 0.71 -9.16 -2.45
CA HIS A 591 1.77 -9.99 -1.89
C HIS A 591 3.19 -9.54 -2.28
N ARG A 592 3.34 -8.33 -2.83
CA ARG A 592 4.64 -7.69 -3.16
C ARG A 592 5.53 -8.52 -4.10
N ASN A 593 4.94 -9.15 -5.11
CA ASN A 593 5.65 -10.04 -6.06
C ASN A 593 6.39 -11.22 -5.39
N MET A 594 5.94 -11.67 -4.22
CA MET A 594 6.40 -12.90 -3.56
C MET A 594 5.40 -14.03 -3.83
N TRP A 595 5.82 -15.28 -3.68
CA TRP A 595 4.97 -16.47 -3.82
C TRP A 595 4.52 -16.72 -5.27
N LEU A 596 5.48 -16.63 -6.21
CA LEU A 596 5.29 -16.85 -7.64
C LEU A 596 6.17 -18.00 -8.14
N ASP A 597 5.62 -18.87 -9.00
CA ASP A 597 6.38 -19.96 -9.61
C ASP A 597 5.74 -20.48 -10.90
N ARG A 598 6.39 -20.24 -12.06
CA ARG A 598 5.94 -20.78 -13.36
C ARG A 598 5.85 -22.30 -13.36
N HIS A 599 6.67 -23.02 -12.58
CA HIS A 599 6.67 -24.48 -12.59
C HIS A 599 5.42 -25.05 -11.93
N VAL A 600 4.87 -24.35 -10.93
CA VAL A 600 3.59 -24.71 -10.33
C VAL A 600 2.45 -24.47 -11.33
N LEU A 601 2.44 -23.33 -12.02
CA LEU A 601 1.38 -23.00 -12.98
C LEU A 601 1.38 -23.92 -14.21
N LEU A 602 2.56 -24.22 -14.76
CA LEU A 602 2.74 -25.00 -15.98
C LEU A 602 2.77 -26.52 -15.76
N ASP A 603 2.67 -26.99 -14.51
CA ASP A 603 2.87 -28.39 -14.15
C ASP A 603 4.22 -28.97 -14.62
N ASP A 604 5.28 -28.14 -14.73
CA ASP A 604 6.51 -28.48 -15.48
C ASP A 604 7.09 -29.83 -14.98
N PRO A 605 7.16 -30.87 -15.84
CA PRO A 605 7.56 -32.22 -15.43
C PRO A 605 9.08 -32.47 -15.49
N GLN A 606 9.91 -31.44 -15.72
CA GLN A 606 11.34 -31.60 -16.03
C GLN A 606 12.26 -31.67 -14.80
#